data_AF-A0A0Q5U689-F1
#
_entry.id   AF-A0A0Q5U689-F1
#
_cell.length_a   1.000
_cell.length_b   1.000
_cell.length_c   1.000
_cell.angle_alpha   90.00
_cell.angle_beta   90.00
_cell.angle_gamma   90.00
#
_symmetry.space_group_name_H-M   'P 1'
#
loop_
_entity.id
_entity.type
_entity.pdbx_description
1 polymer ?
#
loop_
_entity_poly.entity_id
_entity_poly.type
_entity_poly.pdbx_seq_one_letter_code
_entity_poly.pdbx_strand_id
1 'polypeptide(L)'
;MEEPKLLKAVKSTNPLVYLDISIGKEDAGRMIIELRKDVVPKTAENFRALCTGECGIGTLGKPLHYKGTKFHKIKRVFVVQSGDVVNNDGTSGESIYGPVFDDENFELTHNEEGVVSMANYGKPNSNNSQFFISAAGCENLNETNVVVGRVLRGLGIVDEMEQNCTDEGEPTAEVVIRDCGEIAPNENWGIECNDETKDKLPAYPQDWTRKHDKFTADAAVELLTGIRQSGNHFYQLGRYHEARAKYRKANRYYHYLSRHFGWQQLNPLKKHLVDTDLLKIDGFSVVNNINAAAVDLKQGFLPTRPGATRIAQLRGGHKRSESGSQSPA
;
A
#
# COMPACT_ATOMS: atom_id res chain seq x y z
N MET A 1 -11.89 25.95 -9.51
CA MET A 1 -11.02 24.75 -9.63
C MET A 1 -11.95 23.61 -9.97
N GLU A 2 -11.77 22.95 -11.11
CA GLU A 2 -12.49 21.70 -11.38
C GLU A 2 -12.11 20.70 -10.28
N GLU A 3 -13.12 20.12 -9.62
CA GLU A 3 -12.91 19.11 -8.59
C GLU A 3 -12.16 17.92 -9.21
N PRO A 4 -11.13 17.35 -8.54
CA PRO A 4 -10.34 16.27 -9.11
C PRO A 4 -11.20 15.03 -9.28
N LYS A 5 -11.74 14.88 -10.49
CA LYS A 5 -12.42 13.68 -10.96
C LYS A 5 -11.43 12.53 -10.84
N LEU A 6 -11.95 11.37 -10.44
CA LEU A 6 -11.15 10.15 -10.42
C LEU A 6 -10.46 9.93 -11.76
N LEU A 7 -9.19 9.53 -11.71
CA LEU A 7 -8.38 9.31 -12.91
C LEU A 7 -9.05 8.29 -13.84
N LYS A 8 -8.94 8.56 -15.14
CA LYS A 8 -9.41 7.68 -16.22
C LYS A 8 -8.20 7.32 -17.07
N ALA A 9 -8.30 6.19 -17.76
CA ALA A 9 -7.31 5.81 -18.75
C ALA A 9 -7.18 6.89 -19.83
N VAL A 10 -5.96 7.21 -20.23
CA VAL A 10 -5.67 8.20 -21.28
C VAL A 10 -6.20 7.71 -22.62
N LYS A 11 -6.08 6.41 -22.90
CA LYS A 11 -6.70 5.76 -24.08
C LYS A 11 -7.46 4.52 -23.67
N SER A 12 -8.65 4.32 -24.25
CA SER A 12 -9.47 3.14 -24.00
C SER A 12 -8.88 1.83 -24.54
N THR A 13 -7.92 1.93 -25.46
CA THR A 13 -7.19 0.78 -26.04
C THR A 13 -5.98 0.36 -25.22
N ASN A 14 -5.58 1.17 -24.23
CA ASN A 14 -4.46 0.84 -23.36
C ASN A 14 -4.88 -0.28 -22.41
N PRO A 15 -4.05 -1.32 -22.22
CA PRO A 15 -4.33 -2.38 -21.26
C PRO A 15 -4.47 -1.82 -19.84
N LEU A 16 -5.43 -2.36 -19.11
CA LEU A 16 -5.55 -2.15 -17.67
C LEU A 16 -5.13 -3.43 -16.97
N VAL A 17 -4.26 -3.32 -15.98
CA VAL A 17 -3.83 -4.44 -15.14
C VAL A 17 -4.16 -4.14 -13.69
N TYR A 18 -4.27 -5.20 -12.88
CA TYR A 18 -4.44 -5.08 -11.44
C TYR A 18 -3.32 -5.77 -10.69
N LEU A 19 -2.99 -5.21 -9.52
CA LEU A 19 -2.17 -5.83 -8.49
C LEU A 19 -2.97 -5.85 -7.19
N ASP A 20 -3.29 -7.03 -6.69
CA ASP A 20 -3.85 -7.22 -5.37
C ASP A 20 -2.71 -7.28 -4.35
N ILE A 21 -2.76 -6.44 -3.32
CA ILE A 21 -1.66 -6.24 -2.38
C ILE A 21 -2.05 -6.68 -0.98
N SER A 22 -1.17 -7.41 -0.31
CA SER A 22 -1.22 -7.63 1.14
C SER A 22 -0.06 -6.95 1.85
N ILE A 23 -0.31 -6.40 3.04
CA ILE A 23 0.71 -5.84 3.94
C ILE A 23 0.65 -6.62 5.25
N GLY A 24 1.70 -7.38 5.54
CA GLY A 24 1.72 -8.37 6.60
C GLY A 24 0.65 -9.44 6.37
N LYS A 25 -0.32 -9.51 7.28
CA LYS A 25 -1.43 -10.49 7.23
C LYS A 25 -2.76 -9.87 6.79
N GLU A 26 -2.76 -8.62 6.35
CA GLU A 26 -3.96 -7.88 5.98
C GLU A 26 -4.00 -7.64 4.48
N ASP A 27 -5.20 -7.74 3.90
CA ASP A 27 -5.47 -7.32 2.54
C ASP A 27 -5.51 -5.79 2.48
N ALA A 28 -4.52 -5.19 1.78
CA ALA A 28 -4.47 -3.75 1.59
C ALA A 28 -5.45 -3.31 0.49
N GLY A 29 -5.74 -4.20 -0.47
CA GLY A 29 -6.69 -3.98 -1.55
C GLY A 29 -6.05 -4.08 -2.92
N ARG A 30 -6.78 -3.58 -3.92
CA ARG A 30 -6.44 -3.68 -5.34
C ARG A 30 -5.93 -2.37 -5.90
N MET A 31 -4.78 -2.42 -6.56
CA MET A 31 -4.27 -1.34 -7.39
C MET A 31 -4.67 -1.57 -8.85
N ILE A 32 -5.10 -0.52 -9.54
CA ILE A 32 -5.43 -0.54 -10.97
C ILE A 32 -4.43 0.33 -11.71
N ILE A 33 -3.78 -0.21 -12.72
CA ILE A 33 -2.71 0.45 -13.47
C ILE A 33 -3.08 0.50 -14.95
N GLU A 34 -3.00 1.68 -15.55
CA GLU A 34 -2.99 1.82 -17.01
C GLU A 34 -1.57 1.63 -17.53
N LEU A 35 -1.41 0.75 -18.52
CA LEU A 35 -0.16 0.59 -19.25
C LEU A 35 -0.21 1.41 -20.54
N ARG A 36 0.76 2.30 -20.74
CA ARG A 36 0.84 3.21 -21.90
C ARG A 36 1.38 2.50 -23.15
N LYS A 37 0.69 1.43 -23.55
CA LYS A 37 0.99 0.64 -24.78
C LYS A 37 1.02 1.51 -26.04
N ASP A 38 0.30 2.63 -26.03
CA ASP A 38 0.32 3.60 -27.10
C ASP A 38 1.65 4.38 -27.26
N VAL A 39 2.51 4.39 -26.24
CA VAL A 39 3.81 5.08 -26.24
C VAL A 39 4.98 4.12 -26.08
N VAL A 40 4.83 3.11 -25.22
CA VAL A 40 5.85 2.11 -24.91
C VAL A 40 5.30 0.68 -25.10
N PRO A 41 4.92 0.28 -26.32
CA PRO A 41 4.26 -1.01 -26.57
C PRO A 41 5.05 -2.23 -26.08
N LYS A 42 6.38 -2.23 -26.20
CA LYS A 42 7.21 -3.37 -25.76
C LYS A 42 7.28 -3.44 -24.24
N THR A 43 7.47 -2.30 -23.58
CA THR A 43 7.54 -2.20 -22.12
C THR A 43 6.19 -2.53 -21.48
N ALA A 44 5.09 -2.02 -22.06
CA ALA A 44 3.73 -2.32 -21.64
C ALA A 44 3.41 -3.81 -21.80
N GLU A 45 3.82 -4.44 -22.90
CA GLU A 45 3.59 -5.87 -23.12
C GLU A 45 4.36 -6.74 -22.12
N ASN A 46 5.61 -6.39 -21.81
CA ASN A 46 6.38 -7.05 -20.75
C ASN A 46 5.64 -7.00 -19.41
N PHE A 47 5.20 -5.82 -18.99
CA PHE A 47 4.50 -5.66 -17.71
C PHE A 47 3.15 -6.41 -17.69
N ARG A 48 2.37 -6.33 -18.77
CA ARG A 48 1.09 -7.02 -18.91
C ARG A 48 1.24 -8.53 -18.81
N ALA A 49 2.16 -9.11 -19.57
CA ALA A 49 2.40 -10.55 -19.56
C ALA A 49 2.95 -11.05 -18.21
N LEU A 50 3.77 -10.25 -17.52
CA LEU A 50 4.18 -10.54 -16.15
C LEU A 50 3.02 -10.43 -15.14
N CYS A 51 1.98 -9.63 -15.40
CA CYS A 51 0.76 -9.63 -14.60
C CYS A 51 -0.09 -10.89 -14.83
N THR A 52 -0.19 -11.38 -16.08
CA THR A 52 -1.03 -12.55 -16.41
C THR A 52 -0.32 -13.89 -16.18
N GLY A 53 1.02 -13.91 -16.20
CA GLY A 53 1.81 -15.13 -16.08
C GLY A 53 1.78 -16.02 -17.33
N GLU A 54 1.28 -15.52 -18.46
CA GLU A 54 1.03 -16.33 -19.67
C GLU A 54 2.30 -16.84 -20.35
N CYS A 55 3.46 -16.22 -20.09
CA CYS A 55 4.75 -16.61 -20.66
C CYS A 55 5.40 -17.83 -19.97
N GLY A 56 4.79 -18.37 -18.92
CA GLY A 56 5.27 -19.60 -18.28
C GLY A 56 6.58 -19.41 -17.51
N ILE A 57 7.56 -20.30 -17.73
CA ILE A 57 8.83 -20.32 -17.02
C ILE A 57 9.91 -19.61 -17.84
N GLY A 58 10.59 -18.64 -17.23
CA GLY A 58 11.70 -17.91 -17.83
C GLY A 58 12.98 -18.75 -17.93
N THR A 59 13.98 -18.20 -18.61
CA THR A 59 15.30 -18.83 -18.80
C THR A 59 16.06 -19.03 -17.50
N LEU A 60 15.76 -18.25 -16.46
CA LEU A 60 16.32 -18.41 -15.11
C LEU A 60 15.55 -19.43 -14.25
N GLY A 61 14.61 -20.17 -14.86
CA GLY A 61 13.93 -21.30 -14.21
C GLY A 61 12.82 -20.89 -13.23
N LYS A 62 12.37 -19.63 -13.29
CA LYS A 62 11.32 -19.07 -12.43
C LYS A 62 10.10 -18.67 -13.26
N PRO A 63 8.87 -18.73 -12.69
CA PRO A 63 7.69 -18.23 -13.38
C PRO A 63 7.82 -16.74 -13.73
N LEU A 64 7.52 -16.38 -14.98
CA LEU A 64 7.41 -15.00 -15.43
C LEU A 64 6.06 -14.43 -14.99
N HIS A 65 5.89 -14.23 -13.68
CA HIS A 65 4.62 -13.84 -13.08
C HIS A 65 4.85 -13.01 -11.81
N TYR A 66 4.17 -11.87 -11.67
CA TYR A 66 4.27 -11.00 -10.49
C TYR A 66 3.59 -11.56 -9.25
N LYS A 67 2.66 -12.52 -9.39
CA LYS A 67 2.00 -13.14 -8.26
C LYS A 67 3.01 -13.80 -7.30
N GLY A 68 2.98 -13.37 -6.04
CA GLY A 68 3.91 -13.80 -4.99
C GLY A 68 5.20 -12.98 -4.89
N THR A 69 5.41 -12.00 -5.77
CA THR A 69 6.56 -11.10 -5.66
C THR A 69 6.35 -10.04 -4.57
N LYS A 70 7.46 -9.58 -3.99
CA LYS A 70 7.51 -8.65 -2.85
C LYS A 70 7.91 -7.26 -3.31
N PHE A 71 7.31 -6.27 -2.65
CA PHE A 71 7.88 -4.93 -2.61
C PHE A 71 9.09 -4.96 -1.66
N HIS A 72 10.27 -5.16 -2.23
CA HIS A 72 11.51 -5.40 -1.47
C HIS A 72 12.19 -4.10 -1.02
N LYS A 73 11.76 -2.94 -1.53
CA LYS A 73 12.34 -1.64 -1.18
C LYS A 73 11.29 -0.53 -1.23
N ILE A 74 11.14 0.21 -0.14
CA ILE A 74 10.16 1.29 0.03
C ILE A 74 10.87 2.55 0.52
N LYS A 75 11.07 3.53 -0.36
CA LYS A 75 11.66 4.81 0.00
C LYS A 75 10.58 5.88 0.12
N ARG A 76 10.36 6.36 1.35
CA ARG A 76 9.36 7.38 1.66
C ARG A 76 9.54 8.65 0.82
N VAL A 77 8.43 9.19 0.34
CA VAL A 77 8.33 10.38 -0.53
C VAL A 77 9.18 10.24 -1.79
N PHE A 78 9.34 9.00 -2.28
CA PHE A 78 10.11 8.72 -3.48
C PHE A 78 9.46 7.57 -4.27
N VAL A 79 9.77 6.31 -3.95
CA VAL A 79 9.30 5.16 -4.73
C VAL A 79 9.11 3.90 -3.88
N VAL A 80 8.18 3.05 -4.30
CA VAL A 80 8.03 1.66 -3.84
C VAL A 80 8.40 0.72 -4.98
N GLN A 81 9.34 -0.22 -4.74
CA GLN A 81 9.95 -1.05 -5.78
C GLN A 81 9.63 -2.53 -5.56
N SER A 82 9.30 -3.21 -6.66
CA SER A 82 8.88 -4.62 -6.72
C SER A 82 9.34 -5.28 -8.03
N GLY A 83 8.85 -6.49 -8.31
CA GLY A 83 8.99 -7.14 -9.61
C GLY A 83 10.26 -7.97 -9.81
N ASP A 84 11.01 -8.28 -8.75
CA ASP A 84 12.04 -9.31 -8.83
C ASP A 84 11.36 -10.69 -8.80
N VAL A 85 11.05 -11.23 -9.99
CA VAL A 85 10.40 -12.54 -10.17
C VAL A 85 11.37 -13.72 -9.94
N VAL A 86 12.66 -13.46 -9.73
CA VAL A 86 13.71 -14.48 -9.71
C VAL A 86 14.16 -14.79 -8.28
N ASN A 87 14.69 -13.77 -7.60
CA ASN A 87 15.21 -13.87 -6.24
C ASN A 87 14.26 -13.27 -5.19
N ASN A 88 13.33 -12.42 -5.62
CA ASN A 88 12.32 -11.78 -4.79
C ASN A 88 12.92 -10.88 -3.67
N ASP A 89 14.11 -10.34 -3.90
CA ASP A 89 14.86 -9.49 -2.98
C ASP A 89 15.44 -8.21 -3.63
N GLY A 90 15.26 -8.05 -4.94
CA GLY A 90 15.72 -6.90 -5.72
C GLY A 90 17.06 -7.12 -6.40
N THR A 91 17.71 -8.27 -6.22
CA THR A 91 19.02 -8.58 -6.82
C THR A 91 18.92 -9.13 -8.25
N SER A 92 17.73 -9.58 -8.68
CA SER A 92 17.53 -10.18 -9.99
C SER A 92 16.19 -9.81 -10.63
N GLY A 93 15.92 -10.36 -11.80
CA GLY A 93 14.73 -10.06 -12.59
C GLY A 93 14.89 -10.64 -13.99
N GLU A 94 13.77 -10.92 -14.64
CA GLU A 94 13.77 -11.46 -15.99
C GLU A 94 12.56 -10.93 -16.77
N SER A 95 12.80 -10.37 -17.95
CA SER A 95 11.72 -9.94 -18.84
C SER A 95 11.15 -11.12 -19.62
N ILE A 96 9.99 -10.91 -20.23
CA ILE A 96 9.43 -11.90 -21.17
C ILE A 96 10.27 -12.08 -22.44
N TYR A 97 11.25 -11.21 -22.67
CA TYR A 97 12.15 -11.25 -23.82
C TYR A 97 13.53 -11.85 -23.50
N GLY A 98 13.75 -12.28 -22.25
CA GLY A 98 15.03 -12.75 -21.73
C GLY A 98 15.52 -11.94 -20.52
N PRO A 99 16.81 -12.06 -20.14
CA PRO A 99 17.33 -11.46 -18.90
C PRO A 99 17.12 -9.95 -18.80
N VAL A 100 17.33 -9.21 -19.90
CA VAL A 100 17.12 -7.76 -19.98
C VAL A 100 16.63 -7.36 -21.38
N PHE A 101 16.04 -6.17 -21.50
CA PHE A 101 15.68 -5.53 -22.77
C PHE A 101 15.99 -4.02 -22.78
N ASP A 102 16.08 -3.47 -23.99
CA ASP A 102 16.45 -2.08 -24.26
C ASP A 102 15.44 -1.05 -23.73
N ASP A 103 15.91 0.17 -23.48
CA ASP A 103 15.05 1.32 -23.19
C ASP A 103 14.24 1.68 -24.45
N GLU A 104 12.92 1.78 -24.34
CA GLU A 104 12.07 1.99 -25.51
C GLU A 104 12.02 3.47 -25.93
N ASN A 105 11.68 4.36 -25.00
CA ASN A 105 11.81 5.82 -25.12
C ASN A 105 11.62 6.47 -23.73
N PHE A 106 11.77 7.80 -23.66
CA PHE A 106 11.61 8.60 -22.44
C PHE A 106 10.60 9.75 -22.61
N GLU A 107 9.59 9.57 -23.45
CA GLU A 107 8.57 10.62 -23.70
C GLU A 107 7.70 10.90 -22.46
N LEU A 108 7.48 9.87 -21.65
CA LEU A 108 6.73 9.94 -20.39
C LEU A 108 7.68 10.24 -19.23
N THR A 109 7.25 11.11 -18.31
CA THR A 109 8.09 11.65 -17.24
C THR A 109 7.54 11.32 -15.85
N HIS A 110 8.37 11.50 -14.83
CA HIS A 110 8.09 11.21 -13.42
C HIS A 110 7.65 12.49 -12.67
N ASN A 111 6.68 13.21 -13.21
CA ASN A 111 6.26 14.52 -12.68
C ASN A 111 5.23 14.45 -11.53
N GLU A 112 4.59 13.29 -11.32
CA GLU A 112 3.53 13.10 -10.32
C GLU A 112 3.70 11.79 -9.53
N GLU A 113 2.93 11.66 -8.46
CA GLU A 113 2.76 10.39 -7.73
C GLU A 113 1.96 9.38 -8.57
N GLY A 114 2.17 8.09 -8.31
CA GLY A 114 1.48 7.01 -9.00
C GLY A 114 2.01 6.71 -10.40
N VAL A 115 3.14 7.28 -10.82
CA VAL A 115 3.82 6.89 -12.07
C VAL A 115 4.44 5.51 -11.87
N VAL A 116 4.18 4.59 -12.81
CA VAL A 116 4.74 3.23 -12.82
C VAL A 116 5.86 3.19 -13.84
N SER A 117 7.06 2.79 -13.43
CA SER A 117 8.27 2.88 -14.25
C SER A 117 9.20 1.69 -14.03
N MET A 118 9.98 1.35 -15.05
CA MET A 118 10.91 0.23 -15.02
C MET A 118 12.13 0.55 -14.15
N ALA A 119 12.46 -0.36 -13.24
CA ALA A 119 13.76 -0.36 -12.61
C ALA A 119 14.79 -0.98 -13.56
N ASN A 120 16.04 -0.53 -13.45
CA ASN A 120 17.15 -1.03 -14.26
C ASN A 120 18.42 -1.13 -13.40
N TYR A 121 19.52 -1.61 -13.98
CA TYR A 121 20.79 -1.79 -13.26
C TYR A 121 21.65 -0.52 -13.21
N GLY A 122 21.05 0.67 -13.30
CA GLY A 122 21.76 1.95 -13.30
C GLY A 122 22.55 2.21 -14.59
N LYS A 123 22.24 1.47 -15.66
CA LYS A 123 22.82 1.65 -17.00
C LYS A 123 21.73 1.54 -18.06
N PRO A 124 21.89 2.21 -19.22
CA PRO A 124 20.94 2.10 -20.32
C PRO A 124 20.73 0.65 -20.75
N ASN A 125 19.54 0.38 -21.30
CA ASN A 125 19.17 -0.89 -21.91
C ASN A 125 19.30 -2.09 -20.96
N SER A 126 18.83 -1.93 -19.72
CA SER A 126 18.87 -2.97 -18.70
C SER A 126 17.55 -3.17 -17.97
N ASN A 127 16.44 -2.93 -18.67
CA ASN A 127 15.10 -3.20 -18.14
C ASN A 127 14.87 -4.71 -18.02
N ASN A 128 14.17 -5.13 -16.98
CA ASN A 128 13.80 -6.53 -16.76
C ASN A 128 12.35 -6.62 -16.24
N SER A 129 12.07 -7.45 -15.24
CA SER A 129 10.76 -7.52 -14.57
C SER A 129 10.57 -6.49 -13.46
N GLN A 130 11.65 -5.92 -12.90
CA GLN A 130 11.55 -5.00 -11.78
C GLN A 130 10.94 -3.66 -12.19
N PHE A 131 10.10 -3.13 -11.32
CA PHE A 131 9.44 -1.85 -11.51
C PHE A 131 9.34 -1.10 -10.18
N PHE A 132 9.06 0.19 -10.27
CA PHE A 132 8.69 0.99 -9.12
C PHE A 132 7.46 1.84 -9.40
N ILE A 133 6.80 2.25 -8.32
CA ILE A 133 5.68 3.19 -8.33
C ILE A 133 6.12 4.42 -7.55
N SER A 134 5.98 5.60 -8.15
CA SER A 134 6.34 6.85 -7.48
C SER A 134 5.33 7.20 -6.37
N ALA A 135 5.84 7.61 -5.22
CA ALA A 135 5.03 8.19 -4.12
C ALA A 135 5.01 9.73 -4.17
N ALA A 136 5.85 10.33 -4.99
CA ALA A 136 5.91 11.75 -5.28
C ALA A 136 6.50 11.98 -6.68
N GLY A 137 6.52 13.22 -7.17
CA GLY A 137 7.27 13.55 -8.39
C GLY A 137 8.77 13.26 -8.22
N CYS A 138 9.34 12.52 -9.16
CA CYS A 138 10.73 12.03 -9.14
C CYS A 138 11.48 12.41 -10.43
N GLU A 139 11.53 13.71 -10.76
CA GLU A 139 12.08 14.21 -12.03
C GLU A 139 13.54 13.79 -12.30
N ASN A 140 14.29 13.46 -11.25
CA ASN A 140 15.66 12.93 -11.35
C ASN A 140 15.74 11.53 -12.01
N LEU A 141 14.61 10.89 -12.27
CA LEU A 141 14.51 9.60 -12.98
C LEU A 141 14.09 9.76 -14.45
N ASN A 142 13.83 11.00 -14.90
CA ASN A 142 13.57 11.29 -16.30
C ASN A 142 14.80 10.94 -17.14
N GLU A 143 14.57 10.45 -18.36
CA GLU A 143 15.63 10.03 -19.31
C GLU A 143 16.52 8.86 -18.84
N THR A 144 16.31 8.34 -17.63
CA THR A 144 17.05 7.19 -17.10
C THR A 144 16.19 5.96 -16.89
N ASN A 145 14.89 6.12 -16.65
CA ASN A 145 13.95 5.03 -16.40
C ASN A 145 12.74 5.15 -17.32
N VAL A 146 12.36 4.04 -17.94
CA VAL A 146 11.22 3.99 -18.87
C VAL A 146 9.92 3.93 -18.08
N VAL A 147 9.10 4.97 -18.17
CA VAL A 147 7.75 4.97 -17.61
C VAL A 147 6.86 4.05 -18.43
N VAL A 148 6.25 3.05 -17.78
CA VAL A 148 5.33 2.10 -18.41
C VAL A 148 3.88 2.51 -18.31
N GLY A 149 3.51 3.30 -17.29
CA GLY A 149 2.11 3.51 -16.97
C GLY A 149 1.85 4.41 -15.77
N ARG A 150 0.61 4.39 -15.30
CA ARG A 150 0.19 5.10 -14.08
C ARG A 150 -0.87 4.33 -13.30
N VAL A 151 -0.85 4.52 -11.98
CA VAL A 151 -1.91 4.07 -11.08
C VAL A 151 -3.17 4.92 -11.32
N LEU A 152 -4.29 4.26 -11.56
CA LEU A 152 -5.61 4.88 -11.66
C LEU A 152 -6.39 4.77 -10.34
N ARG A 153 -6.23 3.67 -9.62
CA ARG A 153 -6.86 3.39 -8.30
C ARG A 153 -5.89 2.65 -7.40
N GLY A 154 -6.05 2.80 -6.08
CA GLY A 154 -5.23 2.11 -5.09
C GLY A 154 -3.96 2.87 -4.73
N LEU A 155 -3.87 4.18 -5.00
CA LEU A 155 -2.70 4.97 -4.61
C LEU A 155 -2.53 5.04 -3.08
N GLY A 156 -3.64 4.98 -2.32
CA GLY A 156 -3.58 4.88 -0.87
C GLY A 156 -2.87 3.63 -0.34
N ILE A 157 -2.68 2.59 -1.17
CA ILE A 157 -1.85 1.43 -0.82
C ILE A 157 -0.38 1.86 -0.73
N VAL A 158 0.09 2.75 -1.62
CA VAL A 158 1.46 3.29 -1.59
C VAL A 158 1.68 4.06 -0.30
N ASP A 159 0.74 4.93 0.09
CA ASP A 159 0.78 5.66 1.37
C ASP A 159 0.89 4.70 2.58
N GLU A 160 0.19 3.56 2.52
CA GLU A 160 0.24 2.56 3.59
C GLU A 160 1.56 1.77 3.58
N MET A 161 2.14 1.49 2.40
CA MET A 161 3.48 0.91 2.28
C MET A 161 4.54 1.81 2.95
N GLU A 162 4.49 3.12 2.72
CA GLU A 162 5.45 4.08 3.30
C GLU A 162 5.40 4.18 4.83
N GLN A 163 4.23 3.88 5.42
CA GLN A 163 4.05 3.80 6.87
C GLN A 163 4.60 2.49 7.45
N ASN A 164 4.92 1.50 6.61
CA ASN A 164 5.41 0.18 6.99
C ASN A 164 6.82 -0.09 6.46
N CYS A 165 7.73 0.89 6.58
CA CYS A 165 9.15 0.72 6.27
C CYS A 165 10.07 1.39 7.31
N THR A 166 11.34 0.98 7.34
CA THR A 166 12.43 1.64 8.08
C THR A 166 12.89 2.91 7.36
N ASP A 167 13.75 3.70 7.99
CA ASP A 167 14.30 4.90 7.36
C ASP A 167 15.28 4.57 6.22
N GLU A 168 15.88 3.38 6.24
CA GLU A 168 16.71 2.82 5.17
C GLU A 168 15.88 2.29 3.99
N GLY A 169 14.56 2.19 4.18
CA GLY A 169 13.59 1.77 3.19
C GLY A 169 13.35 0.26 3.13
N GLU A 170 13.67 -0.45 4.20
CA GLU A 170 13.34 -1.87 4.36
C GLU A 170 11.89 -2.01 4.86
N PRO A 171 11.03 -2.84 4.23
CA PRO A 171 9.68 -3.08 4.72
C PRO A 171 9.67 -3.66 6.15
N THR A 172 8.89 -3.07 7.06
CA THR A 172 8.72 -3.58 8.44
C THR A 172 7.63 -4.64 8.55
N ALA A 173 6.81 -4.76 7.51
CA ALA A 173 5.89 -5.87 7.28
C ALA A 173 6.12 -6.39 5.86
N GLU A 174 5.88 -7.69 5.64
CA GLU A 174 5.99 -8.27 4.32
C GLU A 174 4.91 -7.69 3.39
N VAL A 175 5.32 -7.07 2.28
CA VAL A 175 4.41 -6.47 1.29
C VAL A 175 4.47 -7.29 0.01
N VAL A 176 3.36 -7.94 -0.37
CA VAL A 176 3.31 -8.96 -1.43
C VAL A 176 2.20 -8.66 -2.43
N ILE A 177 2.47 -8.93 -3.71
CA ILE A 177 1.45 -9.01 -4.76
C ILE A 177 0.77 -10.37 -4.64
N ARG A 178 -0.39 -10.43 -3.97
CA ARG A 178 -1.11 -11.70 -3.70
C ARG A 178 -1.75 -12.28 -4.95
N ASP A 179 -2.18 -11.41 -5.86
CA ASP A 179 -2.75 -11.77 -7.14
C ASP A 179 -2.56 -10.62 -8.14
N CYS A 180 -2.53 -10.92 -9.42
CA CYS A 180 -2.40 -9.92 -10.48
C CYS A 180 -2.97 -10.45 -11.79
N GLY A 181 -3.27 -9.55 -12.71
CA GLY A 181 -3.80 -9.92 -14.01
C GLY A 181 -4.17 -8.72 -14.87
N GLU A 182 -4.73 -9.00 -16.03
CA GLU A 182 -5.29 -8.02 -16.96
C GLU A 182 -6.81 -7.91 -16.74
N ILE A 183 -7.34 -6.69 -16.84
CA ILE A 183 -8.77 -6.40 -16.71
C ILE A 183 -9.35 -6.30 -18.12
N ALA A 184 -10.36 -7.11 -18.42
CA ALA A 184 -10.98 -7.08 -19.74
C ALA A 184 -11.76 -5.77 -19.97
N PRO A 185 -11.93 -5.34 -21.23
CA PRO A 185 -12.76 -4.20 -21.55
C PRO A 185 -14.19 -4.35 -20.97
N ASN A 186 -14.66 -3.32 -20.27
CA ASN A 186 -15.96 -3.28 -19.57
C ASN A 186 -16.10 -4.20 -18.34
N GLU A 187 -15.04 -4.89 -17.93
CA GLU A 187 -15.04 -5.62 -16.68
C GLU A 187 -15.05 -4.67 -15.47
N ASN A 188 -15.70 -5.09 -14.39
CA ASN A 188 -15.63 -4.35 -13.13
C ASN A 188 -14.20 -4.43 -12.58
N TRP A 189 -13.62 -3.28 -12.26
CA TRP A 189 -12.25 -3.20 -11.75
C TRP A 189 -12.05 -3.89 -10.39
N GLY A 190 -13.13 -4.19 -9.66
CA GLY A 190 -13.06 -4.96 -8.41
C GLY A 190 -12.37 -4.19 -7.28
N ILE A 191 -12.48 -2.86 -7.28
CA ILE A 191 -11.89 -1.99 -6.24
C ILE A 191 -12.71 -1.99 -4.94
N GLU A 192 -13.98 -2.35 -5.03
CA GLU A 192 -14.91 -2.42 -3.90
C GLU A 192 -14.67 -3.69 -3.08
N CYS A 193 -15.02 -3.62 -1.80
CA CYS A 193 -14.89 -4.79 -0.93
C CYS A 193 -15.82 -5.92 -1.37
N ASN A 194 -15.24 -7.09 -1.63
CA ASN A 194 -15.94 -8.29 -2.06
C ASN A 194 -15.81 -9.44 -1.04
N ASP A 195 -16.14 -9.14 0.21
CA ASP A 195 -16.24 -10.16 1.26
C ASP A 195 -17.71 -10.47 1.61
N GLU A 196 -17.91 -11.33 2.62
CA GLU A 196 -19.22 -11.77 3.10
C GLU A 196 -20.03 -10.67 3.82
N THR A 197 -19.49 -9.46 3.96
CA THR A 197 -20.12 -8.36 4.70
C THR A 197 -20.90 -7.41 3.76
N LYS A 198 -21.67 -6.51 4.37
CA LYS A 198 -22.46 -5.50 3.64
C LYS A 198 -21.61 -4.32 3.13
N ASP A 199 -20.35 -4.24 3.56
CA ASP A 199 -19.43 -3.19 3.11
C ASP A 199 -19.08 -3.39 1.63
N LYS A 200 -19.47 -2.42 0.79
CA LYS A 200 -19.16 -2.36 -0.65
C LYS A 200 -18.32 -1.14 -1.02
N LEU A 201 -17.66 -0.53 -0.02
CA LEU A 201 -16.82 0.63 -0.27
C LEU A 201 -15.41 0.19 -0.73
N PRO A 202 -14.69 1.01 -1.51
CA PRO A 202 -13.28 0.78 -1.78
C PRO A 202 -12.42 0.78 -0.52
N ALA A 203 -11.26 0.12 -0.55
CA ALA A 203 -10.34 0.04 0.59
C ALA A 203 -9.86 1.41 1.11
N TYR A 204 -9.72 2.37 0.19
CA TYR A 204 -9.29 3.74 0.45
C TYR A 204 -10.35 4.74 -0.04
N PRO A 205 -10.70 5.76 0.76
CA PRO A 205 -11.74 6.73 0.40
C PRO A 205 -11.39 7.62 -0.80
N GLN A 206 -10.11 7.76 -1.13
CA GLN A 206 -9.63 8.49 -2.31
C GLN A 206 -10.22 7.91 -3.61
N ASP A 207 -10.48 6.60 -3.65
CA ASP A 207 -11.01 5.88 -4.80
C ASP A 207 -12.54 5.80 -4.83
N TRP A 208 -13.21 6.33 -3.79
CA TRP A 208 -14.65 6.26 -3.69
C TRP A 208 -15.33 7.28 -4.61
N THR A 209 -16.23 6.79 -5.47
CA THR A 209 -16.91 7.60 -6.50
C THR A 209 -17.83 8.67 -5.91
N ARG A 210 -18.47 8.38 -4.77
CA ARG A 210 -19.42 9.26 -4.09
C ARG A 210 -18.77 10.16 -3.04
N LYS A 211 -17.44 10.26 -3.04
CA LYS A 211 -16.67 11.00 -2.02
C LYS A 211 -16.96 12.51 -1.96
N HIS A 212 -17.54 13.06 -3.02
CA HIS A 212 -17.93 14.47 -3.14
C HIS A 212 -19.45 14.70 -2.98
N ASP A 213 -20.23 13.63 -2.77
CA ASP A 213 -21.66 13.78 -2.49
C ASP A 213 -21.84 14.59 -1.19
N LYS A 214 -22.95 15.33 -1.10
CA LYS A 214 -23.31 16.00 0.15
C LYS A 214 -23.79 14.95 1.15
N PHE A 215 -23.08 14.81 2.27
CA PHE A 215 -23.50 13.94 3.38
C PHE A 215 -24.02 14.78 4.55
N THR A 216 -25.07 14.27 5.20
CA THR A 216 -25.41 14.68 6.56
C THR A 216 -24.51 13.97 7.56
N ALA A 217 -24.37 14.51 8.76
CA ALA A 217 -23.61 13.84 9.83
C ALA A 217 -24.19 12.45 10.13
N ASP A 218 -25.52 12.31 10.15
CA ASP A 218 -26.19 11.02 10.37
C ASP A 218 -25.86 10.00 9.26
N ALA A 219 -25.86 10.42 7.99
CA ALA A 219 -25.51 9.54 6.86
C ALA A 219 -24.02 9.12 6.91
N ALA A 220 -23.14 10.02 7.32
CA ALA A 220 -21.72 9.71 7.52
C ALA A 220 -21.53 8.68 8.66
N VAL A 221 -22.20 8.89 9.80
CA VAL A 221 -22.15 7.97 10.94
C VAL A 221 -22.74 6.60 10.59
N GLU A 222 -23.82 6.54 9.79
CA GLU A 222 -24.40 5.30 9.30
C GLU A 222 -23.40 4.52 8.43
N LEU A 223 -22.78 5.20 7.46
CA LEU A 223 -21.75 4.61 6.60
C LEU A 223 -20.57 4.06 7.40
N LEU A 224 -20.02 4.87 8.30
CA LEU A 224 -18.91 4.49 9.16
C LEU A 224 -19.27 3.31 10.08
N THR A 225 -20.48 3.33 10.64
CA THR A 225 -21.02 2.25 11.47
C THR A 225 -21.17 0.95 10.68
N GLY A 226 -21.56 1.00 9.41
CA GLY A 226 -21.62 -0.18 8.54
C GLY A 226 -20.26 -0.86 8.34
N ILE A 227 -19.19 -0.06 8.14
CA ILE A 227 -17.82 -0.59 8.05
C ILE A 227 -17.42 -1.24 9.38
N ARG A 228 -17.66 -0.55 10.51
CA ARG A 228 -17.33 -1.08 11.86
C ARG A 228 -18.12 -2.35 12.18
N GLN A 229 -19.40 -2.43 11.82
CA GLN A 229 -20.21 -3.64 12.01
C GLN A 229 -19.65 -4.83 11.22
N SER A 230 -19.09 -4.57 10.03
CA SER A 230 -18.38 -5.59 9.25
C SER A 230 -17.13 -6.09 9.99
N GLY A 231 -16.42 -5.20 10.69
CA GLY A 231 -15.32 -5.61 11.59
C GLY A 231 -15.80 -6.43 12.79
N ASN A 232 -16.92 -6.05 13.40
CA ASN A 232 -17.51 -6.80 14.52
C ASN A 232 -17.91 -8.22 14.11
N HIS A 233 -18.45 -8.38 12.89
CA HIS A 233 -18.79 -9.68 12.31
C HIS A 233 -17.58 -10.60 12.27
N PHE A 234 -16.46 -10.15 11.69
CA PHE A 234 -15.23 -10.95 11.67
C PHE A 234 -14.65 -11.20 13.05
N TYR A 235 -14.74 -10.22 13.96
CA TYR A 235 -14.28 -10.39 15.34
C TYR A 235 -15.03 -11.52 16.06
N GLN A 236 -16.35 -11.60 15.89
CA GLN A 236 -17.19 -12.65 16.47
C GLN A 236 -16.83 -14.04 15.90
N LEU A 237 -16.40 -14.10 14.66
CA LEU A 237 -15.91 -15.33 14.01
C LEU A 237 -14.47 -15.71 14.40
N GLY A 238 -13.79 -14.91 15.24
CA GLY A 238 -12.37 -15.12 15.57
C GLY A 238 -11.40 -14.76 14.43
N ARG A 239 -11.89 -14.14 13.36
CA ARG A 239 -11.15 -13.71 12.16
C ARG A 239 -10.54 -12.33 12.39
N TYR A 240 -9.53 -12.29 13.24
CA TYR A 240 -9.00 -11.04 13.79
C TYR A 240 -8.28 -10.15 12.77
N HIS A 241 -7.63 -10.71 11.74
CA HIS A 241 -6.96 -9.91 10.71
C HIS A 241 -7.98 -9.16 9.84
N GLU A 242 -9.06 -9.83 9.44
CA GLU A 242 -10.16 -9.20 8.70
C GLU A 242 -10.90 -8.16 9.55
N ALA A 243 -11.10 -8.43 10.84
CA ALA A 243 -11.66 -7.46 11.76
C ALA A 243 -10.80 -6.18 11.85
N ARG A 244 -9.48 -6.34 12.02
CA ARG A 244 -8.51 -5.23 12.07
C ARG A 244 -8.55 -4.40 10.79
N ALA A 245 -8.54 -5.05 9.62
CA ALA A 245 -8.60 -4.38 8.34
C ALA A 245 -9.87 -3.50 8.20
N LYS A 246 -11.03 -4.00 8.67
CA LYS A 246 -12.28 -3.21 8.67
C LYS A 246 -12.22 -2.01 9.62
N TYR A 247 -11.70 -2.16 10.83
CA TYR A 247 -11.58 -1.03 11.75
C TYR A 247 -10.60 0.04 11.26
N ARG A 248 -9.47 -0.37 10.65
CA ARG A 248 -8.51 0.53 10.00
C ARG A 248 -9.16 1.26 8.82
N LYS A 249 -9.91 0.55 7.97
CA LYS A 249 -10.70 1.14 6.89
C LYS A 249 -11.70 2.17 7.42
N ALA A 250 -12.43 1.85 8.49
CA ALA A 250 -13.35 2.78 9.14
C ALA A 250 -12.64 4.07 9.59
N ASN A 251 -11.44 3.96 10.18
CA ASN A 251 -10.63 5.12 10.54
C ASN A 251 -10.20 5.95 9.31
N ARG A 252 -9.80 5.30 8.20
CA ARG A 252 -9.48 6.01 6.95
C ARG A 252 -10.66 6.83 6.43
N TYR A 253 -11.85 6.23 6.38
CA TYR A 253 -13.07 6.94 5.98
C TYR A 253 -13.45 8.06 6.96
N TYR A 254 -13.32 7.82 8.26
CA TYR A 254 -13.55 8.84 9.27
C TYR A 254 -12.65 10.06 9.04
N HIS A 255 -11.34 9.88 8.91
CA HIS A 255 -10.42 10.99 8.69
C HIS A 255 -10.70 11.74 7.38
N TYR A 256 -11.05 11.01 6.31
CA TYR A 256 -11.41 11.60 5.03
C TYR A 256 -12.66 12.50 5.15
N LEU A 257 -13.75 11.94 5.69
CA LEU A 257 -15.01 12.66 5.86
C LEU A 257 -14.83 13.85 6.80
N SER A 258 -14.12 13.68 7.93
CA SER A 258 -13.88 14.76 8.89
C SER A 258 -13.10 15.92 8.30
N ARG A 259 -12.12 15.66 7.42
CA ARG A 259 -11.41 16.72 6.69
C ARG A 259 -12.30 17.40 5.66
N HIS A 260 -13.08 16.62 4.91
CA HIS A 260 -13.90 17.13 3.82
C HIS A 260 -15.05 18.01 4.31
N PHE A 261 -15.69 17.64 5.43
CA PHE A 261 -16.81 18.38 6.01
C PHE A 261 -16.39 19.43 7.05
N GLY A 262 -15.08 19.65 7.24
CA GLY A 262 -14.57 20.62 8.21
C GLY A 262 -14.82 20.24 9.66
N TRP A 263 -15.05 18.96 9.95
CA TRP A 263 -15.23 18.40 11.28
C TRP A 263 -13.91 18.17 12.04
N GLN A 264 -12.88 18.95 11.71
CA GLN A 264 -11.66 18.97 12.50
C GLN A 264 -11.92 19.73 13.80
N GLN A 265 -11.33 19.27 14.91
CA GLN A 265 -11.42 19.93 16.21
C GLN A 265 -11.23 21.44 16.04
N LEU A 266 -12.32 22.17 16.25
CA LEU A 266 -12.31 23.63 16.21
C LEU A 266 -11.32 24.12 17.26
N ASN A 267 -10.43 25.00 16.83
CA ASN A 267 -9.63 25.94 17.61
C ASN A 267 -10.00 26.01 19.11
N PRO A 268 -9.04 25.93 20.05
CA PRO A 268 -9.29 26.06 21.50
C PRO A 268 -10.08 27.31 21.92
N LEU A 269 -10.15 28.32 21.03
CA LEU A 269 -10.88 29.58 21.19
C LEU A 269 -12.37 29.52 20.79
N LYS A 270 -12.87 28.45 20.16
CA LYS A 270 -14.28 28.24 19.80
C LYS A 270 -15.01 27.32 20.80
N LYS A 271 -14.70 27.46 22.09
CA LYS A 271 -15.15 26.58 23.18
C LYS A 271 -16.65 26.58 23.48
N HIS A 272 -17.49 27.33 22.76
CA HIS A 272 -18.86 27.61 23.20
C HIS A 272 -20.02 27.05 22.39
N LEU A 273 -19.79 26.30 21.31
CA LEU A 273 -20.82 25.51 20.65
C LEU A 273 -20.16 24.24 20.11
N VAL A 274 -20.16 23.17 20.91
CA VAL A 274 -19.83 21.85 20.36
C VAL A 274 -21.05 21.44 19.54
N ASP A 275 -20.88 21.41 18.23
CA ASP A 275 -21.92 20.97 17.30
C ASP A 275 -22.36 19.54 17.66
N THR A 276 -23.67 19.30 17.73
CA THR A 276 -24.22 17.97 18.07
C THR A 276 -23.75 16.92 17.07
N ASP A 277 -23.50 17.34 15.83
CA ASP A 277 -23.00 16.47 14.77
C ASP A 277 -21.55 16.05 14.97
N LEU A 278 -20.70 16.93 15.52
CA LEU A 278 -19.32 16.59 15.90
C LEU A 278 -19.29 15.52 16.98
N LEU A 279 -20.15 15.65 18.00
CA LEU A 279 -20.24 14.66 19.09
C LEU A 279 -20.63 13.26 18.58
N LYS A 280 -21.56 13.18 17.62
CA LYS A 280 -21.97 11.91 17.01
C LYS A 280 -20.81 11.23 16.29
N ILE A 281 -20.02 12.01 15.56
CA ILE A 281 -18.91 11.53 14.72
C ILE A 281 -17.69 11.15 15.56
N ASP A 282 -17.36 11.94 16.57
CA ASP A 282 -16.33 11.60 17.55
C ASP A 282 -16.72 10.34 18.34
N GLY A 283 -18.00 10.22 18.70
CA GLY A 283 -18.54 9.02 19.35
C GLY A 283 -18.29 7.75 18.54
N PHE A 284 -18.44 7.80 17.21
CA PHE A 284 -18.06 6.69 16.34
C PHE A 284 -16.56 6.34 16.46
N SER A 285 -15.68 7.34 16.37
CA SER A 285 -14.23 7.15 16.39
C SER A 285 -13.76 6.47 17.67
N VAL A 286 -14.29 6.87 18.84
CA VAL A 286 -13.96 6.26 20.12
C VAL A 286 -14.30 4.76 20.12
N VAL A 287 -15.52 4.40 19.72
CA VAL A 287 -15.97 3.00 19.70
C VAL A 287 -15.16 2.17 18.70
N ASN A 288 -14.87 2.72 17.52
CA ASN A 288 -14.08 2.02 16.51
C ASN A 288 -12.65 1.73 17.00
N ASN A 289 -12.01 2.71 17.67
CA ASN A 289 -10.66 2.54 18.21
C ASN A 289 -10.60 1.56 19.38
N ILE A 290 -11.64 1.52 20.23
CA ILE A 290 -11.75 0.49 21.29
C ILE A 290 -11.83 -0.91 20.65
N ASN A 291 -12.62 -1.07 19.60
CA ASN A 291 -12.74 -2.36 18.90
C ASN A 291 -11.43 -2.77 18.22
N ALA A 292 -10.71 -1.81 17.61
CA ALA A 292 -9.39 -2.05 17.03
C ALA A 292 -8.38 -2.51 18.10
N ALA A 293 -8.33 -1.81 19.25
CA ALA A 293 -7.46 -2.19 20.36
C ALA A 293 -7.80 -3.57 20.94
N ALA A 294 -9.09 -3.95 20.98
CA ALA A 294 -9.51 -5.28 21.40
C ALA A 294 -8.97 -6.38 20.46
N VAL A 295 -8.94 -6.11 19.15
CA VAL A 295 -8.29 -7.02 18.17
C VAL A 295 -6.80 -7.13 18.42
N ASP A 296 -6.10 -6.01 18.61
CA ASP A 296 -4.66 -6.00 18.85
C ASP A 296 -4.31 -6.84 20.10
N LEU A 297 -5.10 -6.69 21.19
CA LEU A 297 -4.96 -7.51 22.40
C LEU A 297 -5.16 -9.01 22.13
N LYS A 298 -6.13 -9.39 21.29
CA LYS A 298 -6.37 -10.79 20.90
C LYS A 298 -5.25 -11.37 20.04
N GLN A 299 -4.58 -10.52 19.25
CA GLN A 299 -3.47 -10.91 18.40
C GLN A 299 -2.11 -10.88 19.10
N GLY A 300 -2.06 -10.46 20.38
CA GLY A 300 -0.81 -10.33 21.13
C GLY A 300 0.01 -9.09 20.75
N PHE A 301 -0.57 -8.15 19.99
CA PHE A 301 0.02 -6.84 19.76
C PHE A 301 -0.21 -5.97 21.00
N LEU A 302 0.76 -5.93 21.91
CA LEU A 302 0.84 -4.84 22.88
C LEU A 302 1.45 -3.63 22.16
N PRO A 303 0.82 -2.44 22.20
CA PRO A 303 1.47 -1.25 21.69
C PRO A 303 2.75 -1.03 22.49
N THR A 304 3.90 -1.13 21.83
CA THR A 304 5.17 -0.71 22.43
C THR A 304 5.03 0.77 22.75
N ARG A 305 5.02 1.12 24.04
CA ARG A 305 5.08 2.51 24.47
C ARG A 305 6.27 3.19 23.78
N PRO A 306 6.11 4.38 23.18
CA PRO A 306 7.27 5.16 22.79
C PRO A 306 8.04 5.48 24.06
N GLY A 307 9.23 4.89 24.23
CA GLY A 307 10.13 5.14 25.36
C GLY A 307 10.48 3.94 26.26
N ALA A 308 10.02 2.73 25.98
CA ALA A 308 10.36 1.55 26.79
C ALA A 308 11.55 0.74 26.26
N THR A 309 12.60 1.38 25.75
CA THR A 309 13.87 0.72 25.43
C THR A 309 14.99 1.36 26.23
N ARG A 310 15.00 1.17 27.56
CA ARG A 310 16.21 1.47 28.38
C ARG A 310 16.27 0.86 29.78
N ILE A 311 15.71 -0.30 30.08
CA ILE A 311 15.98 -0.96 31.40
C ILE A 311 16.01 -2.48 31.28
N ALA A 312 16.93 -3.03 30.48
CA ALA A 312 17.21 -4.48 30.48
C ALA A 312 18.69 -4.86 30.33
N GLN A 313 19.63 -3.92 30.58
CA GLN A 313 21.08 -4.20 30.51
C GLN A 313 21.89 -3.79 31.75
N LEU A 314 21.26 -3.51 32.91
CA LEU A 314 21.99 -3.16 34.14
C LEU A 314 21.81 -4.16 35.30
N ARG A 315 21.51 -5.43 35.02
CA ARG A 315 21.58 -6.50 36.03
C ARG A 315 22.30 -7.72 35.48
N GLY A 316 23.63 -7.62 35.39
CA GLY A 316 24.48 -8.75 35.03
C GLY A 316 25.95 -8.35 34.94
N GLY A 317 26.62 -8.17 36.08
CA GLY A 317 28.06 -7.89 36.07
C GLY A 317 28.62 -7.37 37.39
N HIS A 318 28.58 -8.17 38.45
CA HIS A 318 29.51 -8.03 39.57
C HIS A 318 30.21 -9.38 39.76
N LYS A 319 31.30 -9.59 39.01
CA LYS A 319 32.32 -10.57 39.38
C LYS A 319 33.40 -9.83 40.17
N ARG A 320 33.51 -10.15 41.45
CA ARG A 320 34.65 -9.80 42.30
C ARG A 320 35.88 -10.55 41.80
N SER A 321 36.97 -9.83 41.59
CA SER A 321 38.31 -10.39 41.41
C SER A 321 38.93 -10.61 42.78
N GLU A 322 39.13 -11.87 43.17
CA GLU A 322 40.02 -12.23 44.28
C GLU A 322 41.44 -12.43 43.74
N SER A 323 42.37 -11.67 44.31
CA SER A 323 43.81 -11.79 44.15
C SER A 323 44.33 -12.89 45.07
N GLY A 324 44.81 -14.00 44.49
CA GLY A 324 45.55 -15.04 45.20
C GLY A 324 46.93 -15.21 44.56
N SER A 325 47.95 -14.66 45.19
CA SER A 325 49.36 -14.91 44.90
C SER A 325 49.78 -16.27 45.45
N GLN A 326 50.44 -17.11 44.64
CA GLN A 326 51.66 -17.85 45.00
C GLN A 326 52.12 -18.82 43.89
N SER A 327 53.41 -18.77 43.61
CA SER A 327 54.29 -19.80 43.03
C SER A 327 55.69 -19.49 43.58
N PRO A 328 56.73 -20.35 43.48
CA PRO A 328 56.79 -21.66 42.83
C PRO A 328 57.50 -22.77 43.64
N ALA A 329 57.27 -24.02 43.25
CA ALA A 329 58.28 -25.07 43.10
C ALA A 329 57.73 -26.10 42.11
#